data_AF-A0A521K4F7-F1
#
_entry.id   AF-A0A521K4F7-F1
#
_cell.length_a   1.000
_cell.length_b   1.000
_cell.length_c   1.000
_cell.angle_alpha   90.00
_cell.angle_beta   90.00
_cell.angle_gamma   90.00
#
_symmetry.space_group_name_H-M   'P 1'
#
loop_
_entity.id
_entity.type
_entity.pdbx_description
1 polymer ?
#
loop_
_entity_poly.entity_id
_entity_poly.type
_entity_poly.pdbx_seq_one_letter_code
_entity_poly.pdbx_strand_id
1 'polypeptide(L)'
;MSRGASSWIIATGQAWKLYVTVAGFTGALGLLTAAFFSLTSGGRLFMALAACGLFLGAATFVWFTAALRCPHCSAKLVWTMVASRPHSSWVIDLAALEHCPVCKARLDHVGGARD
;
A
#
# COMPACT_ATOMS: atom_id res chain seq x y z
N MET A 1 28.20 -3.59 -7.47
CA MET A 1 27.86 -3.37 -6.04
C MET A 1 26.52 -2.66 -5.98
N SER A 2 25.43 -3.42 -6.03
CA SER A 2 24.05 -2.94 -5.85
C SER A 2 23.90 -2.53 -4.39
N ARG A 3 24.03 -1.23 -4.09
CA ARG A 3 23.68 -0.69 -2.78
C ARG A 3 22.25 -1.11 -2.52
N GLY A 4 22.05 -1.98 -1.53
CA GLY A 4 20.72 -2.34 -1.06
C GLY A 4 20.02 -1.04 -0.71
N ALA A 5 19.08 -0.63 -1.55
CA ALA A 5 18.15 0.42 -1.23
C ALA A 5 17.38 -0.10 -0.01
N SER A 6 17.87 0.24 1.18
CA SER A 6 17.11 0.08 2.41
C SER A 6 15.89 0.96 2.24
N SER A 7 14.80 0.38 1.73
CA SER A 7 13.54 1.09 1.54
C SER A 7 13.23 1.83 2.82
N TRP A 8 13.03 3.14 2.75
CA TRP A 8 12.68 4.00 3.88
C TRP A 8 11.48 3.44 4.68
N ILE A 9 10.62 2.64 4.02
CA ILE A 9 9.53 1.85 4.60
C ILE A 9 9.99 0.92 5.74
N ILE A 10 11.18 0.32 5.60
CA ILE A 10 11.82 -0.53 6.62
C ILE A 10 12.44 0.34 7.71
N ALA A 11 13.11 1.43 7.34
CA ALA A 11 13.73 2.36 8.28
C ALA A 11 12.72 3.10 9.19
N THR A 12 11.50 3.34 8.69
CA THR A 12 10.40 4.01 9.41
C THR A 12 9.53 3.06 10.24
N GLY A 13 9.80 1.74 10.22
CA GLY A 13 8.96 0.76 10.91
C GLY A 13 7.56 0.60 10.32
N GLN A 14 7.29 1.14 9.12
CA GLN A 14 6.00 1.02 8.44
C GLN A 14 5.86 -0.27 7.62
N ALA A 15 6.88 -1.12 7.62
CA ALA A 15 6.89 -2.41 6.93
C ALA A 15 5.68 -3.30 7.26
N TRP A 16 5.19 -3.28 8.51
CA TRP A 16 4.00 -4.06 8.91
C TRP A 16 2.75 -3.67 8.11
N LYS A 17 2.60 -2.39 7.73
CA LYS A 17 1.49 -1.92 6.89
C LYS A 17 1.57 -2.51 5.48
N LEU A 18 2.79 -2.65 4.96
CA LEU A 18 3.05 -3.27 3.67
C LEU A 18 2.64 -4.75 3.69
N TYR A 19 3.04 -5.49 4.75
CA TYR A 19 2.64 -6.88 4.94
C TYR A 19 1.11 -7.03 5.03
N VAL A 20 0.42 -6.14 5.75
CA VAL A 20 -1.06 -6.14 5.82
C VAL A 20 -1.67 -5.94 4.44
N THR A 21 -1.14 -5.03 3.61
CA THR A 21 -1.61 -4.88 2.24
C THR A 21 -1.39 -6.12 1.40
N VAL A 22 -0.19 -6.71 1.46
CA VAL A 22 0.12 -7.92 0.69
C VAL A 22 -0.81 -9.06 1.11
N ALA A 23 -1.07 -9.22 2.41
CA ALA A 23 -2.03 -10.19 2.92
C ALA A 23 -3.46 -9.90 2.43
N GLY A 24 -3.90 -8.65 2.46
CA GLY A 24 -5.23 -8.24 1.97
C GLY A 24 -5.41 -8.47 0.47
N PHE A 25 -4.42 -8.13 -0.35
CA PHE A 25 -4.43 -8.41 -1.79
C PHE A 25 -4.40 -9.90 -2.08
N THR A 26 -3.60 -10.68 -1.34
CA THR A 26 -3.57 -12.14 -1.46
C THR A 26 -4.93 -12.76 -1.12
N GLY A 27 -5.58 -12.26 -0.06
CA GLY A 27 -6.93 -12.68 0.32
C GLY A 27 -7.98 -12.33 -0.75
N ALA A 28 -7.95 -11.10 -1.28
CA ALA A 28 -8.84 -10.68 -2.37
C ALA A 28 -8.65 -11.53 -3.63
N LEU A 29 -7.39 -11.85 -3.98
CA LEU A 29 -7.06 -12.72 -5.10
C LEU A 29 -7.61 -14.13 -4.87
N GLY A 30 -7.45 -14.70 -3.66
CA GLY A 30 -7.98 -16.00 -3.27
C GLY A 30 -9.51 -16.10 -3.38
N LEU A 31 -10.22 -15.03 -2.97
CA LEU A 31 -11.68 -14.95 -3.12
C LEU A 31 -12.10 -14.89 -4.60
N LEU A 32 -11.35 -14.17 -5.44
CA LEU A 32 -11.58 -14.12 -6.87
C LEU A 32 -11.34 -15.48 -7.53
N THR A 33 -10.24 -16.19 -7.22
CA THR A 33 -10.01 -17.55 -7.73
C THR A 33 -11.09 -18.52 -7.27
N ALA A 34 -11.54 -18.44 -6.01
CA ALA A 34 -12.66 -19.23 -5.51
C ALA A 34 -13.97 -18.89 -6.24
N ALA A 35 -14.21 -17.63 -6.58
CA ALA A 35 -15.36 -17.21 -7.38
C ALA A 35 -15.33 -17.87 -8.76
N PHE A 36 -14.19 -17.83 -9.46
CA PHE A 36 -14.03 -18.49 -10.75
C PHE A 36 -14.25 -20.01 -10.68
N PHE A 37 -13.75 -20.66 -9.63
CA PHE A 37 -14.01 -22.09 -9.41
C PHE A 37 -15.48 -22.39 -9.07
N SER A 38 -16.18 -21.42 -8.46
CA SER A 38 -17.62 -21.52 -8.22
C SER A 38 -18.44 -21.45 -9.52
N LEU A 39 -18.00 -20.69 -10.52
CA LEU A 39 -18.63 -20.69 -11.85
C LEU A 39 -18.62 -22.08 -12.49
N THR A 40 -17.50 -22.81 -12.36
CA THR A 40 -17.38 -24.17 -12.89
C THR A 40 -18.20 -25.22 -12.13
N SER A 41 -18.64 -24.92 -10.91
CA SER A 41 -19.34 -25.86 -10.01
C SER A 41 -20.82 -25.51 -9.77
N GLY A 42 -21.39 -24.57 -10.52
CA GLY A 42 -22.83 -24.25 -10.47
C GLY A 42 -23.20 -22.81 -10.10
N GLY A 43 -22.22 -21.91 -9.97
CA GLY A 43 -22.38 -20.45 -10.04
C GLY A 43 -23.11 -19.75 -8.88
N ARG A 44 -23.74 -20.49 -7.96
CA ARG A 44 -24.56 -19.89 -6.88
C ARG A 44 -23.82 -18.91 -5.98
N LEU A 45 -22.52 -19.13 -5.73
CA LEU A 45 -21.71 -18.29 -4.85
C LEU A 45 -20.83 -17.28 -5.61
N PHE A 46 -20.84 -17.30 -6.96
CA PHE A 46 -19.97 -16.47 -7.76
C PHE A 46 -20.13 -14.98 -7.46
N MET A 47 -21.36 -14.47 -7.51
CA MET A 47 -21.61 -13.04 -7.28
C MET A 47 -21.24 -12.61 -5.86
N ALA A 48 -21.49 -13.44 -4.85
CA ALA A 48 -21.12 -13.13 -3.47
C ALA A 48 -19.60 -13.10 -3.28
N LEU A 49 -18.88 -14.09 -3.80
CA LEU A 49 -17.42 -14.19 -3.69
C LEU A 49 -16.73 -13.10 -4.53
N ALA A 50 -17.21 -12.82 -5.73
CA ALA A 50 -16.68 -11.78 -6.60
C ALA A 50 -16.90 -10.39 -5.99
N ALA A 51 -18.10 -10.10 -5.50
CA ALA A 51 -18.38 -8.83 -4.82
C ALA A 51 -17.52 -8.67 -3.55
N CYS A 52 -17.37 -9.74 -2.76
CA CYS A 52 -16.55 -9.71 -1.55
C CYS A 52 -15.06 -9.50 -1.89
N GLY A 53 -14.52 -10.21 -2.87
CA GLY A 53 -13.14 -10.01 -3.34
C GLY A 53 -12.88 -8.61 -3.87
N LEU A 54 -13.82 -8.05 -4.65
CA LEU A 54 -13.72 -6.69 -5.17
C LEU A 54 -13.76 -5.64 -4.06
N PHE A 55 -14.69 -5.79 -3.11
CA PHE A 55 -14.79 -4.91 -1.94
C PHE A 55 -13.54 -4.97 -1.07
N LEU A 56 -13.04 -6.18 -0.81
CA LEU A 56 -11.84 -6.38 0.01
C LEU A 56 -10.61 -5.78 -0.66
N GLY A 57 -10.46 -5.95 -1.99
CA GLY A 57 -9.38 -5.35 -2.77
C GLY A 57 -9.45 -3.82 -2.76
N ALA A 58 -10.63 -3.24 -3.01
CA ALA A 58 -10.84 -1.80 -2.98
C ALA A 58 -10.59 -1.22 -1.58
N ALA A 59 -11.13 -1.84 -0.53
CA ALA A 59 -10.92 -1.43 0.85
C ALA A 59 -9.44 -1.51 1.25
N THR A 60 -8.74 -2.58 0.85
CA THR A 60 -7.30 -2.76 1.10
C THR A 60 -6.49 -1.66 0.40
N PHE A 61 -6.85 -1.29 -0.82
CA PHE A 61 -6.19 -0.21 -1.57
C PHE A 61 -6.44 1.16 -0.92
N VAL A 62 -7.69 1.48 -0.57
CA VAL A 62 -8.03 2.72 0.13
C VAL A 62 -7.31 2.79 1.48
N TRP A 63 -7.29 1.68 2.23
CA TRP A 63 -6.54 1.59 3.48
C TRP A 63 -5.05 1.83 3.26
N PHE A 64 -4.42 1.20 2.27
CA PHE A 64 -3.01 1.39 1.96
C PHE A 64 -2.66 2.85 1.69
N THR A 65 -3.44 3.49 0.82
CA THR A 65 -3.26 4.90 0.46
C THR A 65 -3.48 5.83 1.66
N ALA A 66 -4.34 5.47 2.62
CA ALA A 66 -4.57 6.24 3.85
C ALA A 66 -3.58 5.92 4.99
N ALA A 67 -2.99 4.72 4.99
CA ALA A 67 -2.15 4.21 6.08
C ALA A 67 -0.69 4.68 5.96
N LEU A 68 -0.22 4.96 4.73
CA LEU A 68 1.08 5.57 4.47
C LEU A 68 1.06 7.05 4.89
N ARG A 69 1.59 7.30 6.10
CA ARG A 69 1.67 8.61 6.73
C ARG A 69 3.11 8.97 7.01
N CYS A 70 3.47 10.24 6.87
CA CYS A 70 4.80 10.73 7.24
C CYS A 70 5.04 10.54 8.75
N PRO A 71 6.19 10.02 9.21
CA PRO A 71 6.49 9.93 10.64
C PRO A 71 6.71 11.30 11.31
N HIS A 72 7.15 12.32 10.57
CA HIS A 72 7.42 13.65 11.12
C HIS A 72 6.18 14.56 11.18
N CYS A 73 5.34 14.53 10.14
CA CYS A 73 4.18 15.43 10.04
C CYS A 73 2.82 14.72 9.99
N SER A 74 2.79 13.39 10.02
CA SER A 74 1.58 12.56 9.90
C SER A 74 0.75 12.76 8.61
N ALA A 75 1.27 13.54 7.65
CA ALA A 75 0.60 13.79 6.38
C ALA A 75 0.42 12.52 5.55
N LYS A 76 -0.72 12.40 4.86
CA LYS A 76 -1.05 11.29 3.96
C LYS A 76 -0.25 11.43 2.66
N LEU A 77 0.93 10.82 2.61
CA LEU A 77 1.86 10.94 1.47
C LEU A 77 1.23 10.50 0.15
N VAL A 78 0.54 9.36 0.18
CA VAL A 78 -0.05 8.79 -1.04
C VAL A 78 -1.13 9.70 -1.59
N TRP A 79 -1.99 10.26 -0.73
CA TRP A 79 -3.02 11.20 -1.18
C TRP A 79 -2.42 12.47 -1.79
N THR A 80 -1.36 13.00 -1.19
CA THR A 80 -0.66 14.16 -1.75
C THR A 80 0.01 13.85 -3.09
N MET A 81 0.55 12.64 -3.27
CA MET A 81 1.16 12.20 -4.51
C MET A 81 0.14 11.92 -5.61
N VAL A 82 -0.95 11.21 -5.28
CA VAL A 82 -2.07 10.93 -6.19
C VAL A 82 -2.71 12.22 -6.68
N ALA A 83 -2.86 13.23 -5.82
CA ALA A 83 -3.39 14.53 -6.21
C ALA A 83 -2.41 15.36 -7.07
N SER A 84 -1.10 15.07 -7.02
CA SER A 84 -0.06 15.91 -7.64
C SER A 84 0.59 15.28 -8.87
N ARG A 85 0.44 13.97 -9.13
CA ARG A 85 1.18 13.24 -10.19
C ARG A 85 0.29 12.21 -10.92
N PRO A 86 0.58 11.91 -12.21
CA PRO A 86 -0.20 10.95 -13.00
C PRO A 86 -0.06 9.49 -12.52
N HIS A 87 -1.16 8.73 -12.72
CA HIS A 87 -1.51 7.45 -12.08
C HIS A 87 -0.56 6.25 -12.29
N SER A 88 0.47 6.33 -13.13
CA SER A 88 1.35 5.20 -13.46
C SER A 88 2.74 5.25 -12.83
N SER A 89 3.31 6.44 -12.58
CA SER A 89 4.67 6.55 -12.01
C SER A 89 4.67 6.77 -10.50
N TRP A 90 3.55 7.23 -9.93
CA TRP A 90 3.49 7.66 -8.53
C TRP A 90 3.88 6.56 -7.54
N VAL A 91 3.63 5.28 -7.84
CA VAL A 91 3.99 4.17 -6.94
C VAL A 91 5.51 3.98 -6.87
N ILE A 92 6.19 4.07 -8.02
CA ILE A 92 7.66 3.96 -8.12
C ILE A 92 8.29 5.19 -7.47
N ASP A 93 7.75 6.37 -7.75
CA ASP A 93 8.19 7.64 -7.15
C ASP A 93 7.96 7.67 -5.64
N LEU A 94 6.90 7.01 -5.14
CA LEU A 94 6.64 6.88 -3.70
C LEU A 94 7.69 5.97 -3.03
N ALA A 95 8.08 4.88 -3.68
CA ALA A 95 9.13 3.99 -3.20
C ALA A 95 10.51 4.67 -3.21
N ALA A 96 10.76 5.52 -4.21
CA ALA A 96 11.98 6.32 -4.35
C ALA A 96 11.97 7.64 -3.56
N LEU A 97 10.90 7.91 -2.80
CA LEU A 97 10.75 9.20 -2.14
C LEU A 97 11.66 9.34 -0.93
N GLU A 98 12.66 10.24 -1.03
CA GLU A 98 13.58 10.52 0.08
C GLU A 98 13.05 11.61 1.04
N HIS A 99 12.22 12.53 0.56
CA HIS A 99 11.74 13.69 1.33
C HIS A 99 10.22 13.82 1.25
N CYS A 100 9.57 14.16 2.38
CA CYS A 100 8.13 14.39 2.41
C CYS A 100 7.73 15.69 1.67
N PRO A 101 6.72 15.70 0.79
CA PRO A 101 6.32 16.92 0.06
C PRO A 101 5.72 18.02 0.94
N VAL A 102 5.24 17.67 2.14
CA VAL A 102 4.61 18.62 3.07
C VAL A 102 5.64 19.25 4.01
N CYS A 103 6.39 18.42 4.74
CA CYS A 103 7.35 18.92 5.74
C CYS A 103 8.80 19.00 5.22
N LYS A 104 9.08 18.51 4.01
CA LYS A 104 10.43 18.41 3.42
C LYS A 104 11.44 17.62 4.25
N ALA A 105 11.01 16.96 5.33
CA ALA A 105 11.86 16.13 6.16
C ALA A 105 12.21 14.83 5.42
N ARG A 106 13.43 14.34 5.66
CA ARG A 106 13.96 13.08 5.12
C ARG A 106 13.21 11.88 5.74
N LEU A 107 12.86 10.89 4.92
CA LEU A 107 12.11 9.70 5.34
C LEU A 107 13.02 8.53 5.76
N ASP A 108 14.29 8.57 5.40
CA ASP A 108 15.35 7.57 5.66
C ASP A 108 15.96 7.67 7.08
N HIS A 109 15.93 8.85 7.70
CA HIS A 109 16.50 9.10 9.03
C HIS A 109 15.40 9.25 10.10
N VAL A 110 14.90 8.14 10.63
CA VAL A 110 14.05 8.12 11.85
C VAL A 110 14.87 7.99 13.14
N GLY A 111 16.20 7.79 13.04
CA GLY A 111 17.10 7.77 14.20
C GLY A 111 17.98 9.02 14.26
N GLY A 112 17.68 9.93 15.20
CA GLY A 112 18.55 11.07 15.46
C GLY A 112 17.99 12.25 16.25
N ALA A 113 16.92 12.09 17.04
CA ALA A 113 16.72 12.97 18.20
C ALA A 113 17.45 12.31 19.38
N ARG A 114 18.73 12.64 19.55
CA ARG A 114 19.32 12.68 20.88
C ARG A 114 18.56 13.76 21.62
N ASP A 115 17.97 13.41 22.77
CA ASP A 115 17.99 14.17 24.01
C ASP A 115 17.75 13.18 25.15
#